data_AF-A0AB35R102-F1
#
_entry.id   AF-A0AB35R102-F1
#
_cell.length_a   1.000
_cell.length_b   1.000
_cell.length_c   1.000
_cell.angle_alpha   90.00
_cell.angle_beta   90.00
_cell.angle_gamma   90.00
#
_symmetry.space_group_name_H-M   'P 1'
#
loop_
_entity.id
_entity.type
_entity.pdbx_description
1 polymer ?
#
loop_
_entity_poly.entity_id
_entity_poly.type
_entity_poly.pdbx_seq_one_letter_code
_entity_poly.pdbx_strand_id
1 'polypeptide(L)' 'MSTALLKFLKDENLICTTPFTESGELKKDFEIRESDLTEEGVELFKSAIHKWWKKIDAGLDRSDVSFLKSELKKIKNSK' A
#
# COMPACT_ATOMS: atom_id res chain seq x y z
N MET A 1 0.02 7.28 8.95
CA MET A 1 0.06 6.33 7.81
C MET A 1 1.37 5.53 7.82
N SER A 2 1.47 4.33 7.23
CA SER A 2 2.73 3.54 7.22
C SER A 2 3.62 3.91 6.02
N THR A 3 4.86 4.33 6.25
CA THR A 3 5.83 4.64 5.18
C THR A 3 6.10 3.42 4.30
N ALA A 4 6.18 2.23 4.90
CA ALA A 4 6.37 0.98 4.16
C ALA A 4 5.21 0.68 3.21
N LEU A 5 3.97 0.97 3.62
CA LEU A 5 2.79 0.81 2.77
C LEU A 5 2.85 1.76 1.59
N LEU A 6 3.09 3.07 1.82
CA LEU A 6 3.14 4.06 0.75
C LEU A 6 4.27 3.80 -0.24
N LYS A 7 5.42 3.32 0.26
CA LYS A 7 6.53 2.89 -0.59
C LYS A 7 6.15 1.68 -1.42
N PHE A 8 5.55 0.67 -0.82
CA PHE A 8 5.04 -0.50 -1.53
C PHE A 8 4.02 -0.14 -2.61
N LEU A 9 3.05 0.73 -2.31
CA LEU A 9 2.05 1.18 -3.29
C LEU A 9 2.72 1.91 -4.47
N LYS A 10 3.72 2.76 -4.20
CA LYS A 10 4.50 3.44 -5.24
C LYS A 10 5.31 2.46 -6.09
N ASP A 11 6.05 1.55 -5.44
CA ASP A 11 6.94 0.59 -6.11
C ASP A 11 6.16 -0.38 -7.02
N GLU A 12 4.91 -0.72 -6.65
CA GLU A 12 4.02 -1.59 -7.44
C GLU A 12 3.11 -0.83 -8.42
N ASN A 13 3.30 0.49 -8.58
CA ASN A 13 2.49 1.37 -9.43
C ASN A 13 0.98 1.36 -9.09
N LEU A 14 0.64 1.25 -7.80
CA LEU A 14 -0.75 1.20 -7.33
C LEU A 14 -1.32 2.57 -6.98
N ILE A 15 -0.46 3.58 -6.85
CA ILE A 15 -0.80 4.96 -6.54
C ILE A 15 -0.32 5.88 -7.67
N CYS A 16 -1.19 6.79 -8.11
CA CYS A 16 -0.95 7.72 -9.21
C CYS A 16 -0.25 9.00 -8.73
N THR A 17 -0.43 9.36 -7.46
CA THR A 17 0.23 10.50 -6.82
C THR A 17 1.49 10.07 -6.07
N THR A 18 2.49 10.95 -6.05
CA THR A 18 3.75 10.68 -5.34
C THR A 18 3.65 11.14 -3.87
N PRO A 19 3.69 10.20 -2.89
CA PRO A 19 3.59 10.54 -1.47
C PRO A 19 4.91 11.07 -0.88
N PHE A 20 6.01 10.95 -1.62
CA PHE A 20 7.35 11.35 -1.16
C PHE A 20 7.77 12.73 -1.72
N THR A 21 8.62 13.43 -1.00
CA THR A 21 9.34 14.62 -1.47
C THR A 21 10.45 14.20 -2.45
N GLU A 22 11.06 15.17 -3.13
CA GLU A 22 12.23 14.91 -4.00
C GLU A 22 13.41 14.30 -3.23
N SER A 23 13.53 14.63 -1.94
CA SER A 23 14.53 14.06 -1.02
C SER A 23 14.18 12.65 -0.54
N GLY A 24 13.04 12.09 -0.95
CA GLY A 24 12.59 10.74 -0.58
C GLY A 24 11.86 10.65 0.77
N GLU A 25 11.63 11.78 1.44
CA GLU A 25 10.89 11.82 2.70
C GLU A 25 9.38 11.75 2.47
N LEU A 26 8.62 11.24 3.44
CA LEU A 26 7.16 11.24 3.36
C LEU A 26 6.63 12.69 3.50
N LYS A 27 5.78 13.13 2.58
CA LYS A 27 5.05 14.41 2.71
C LYS A 27 4.15 14.35 3.95
N LYS A 28 4.35 15.27 4.90
CA LYS A 28 3.69 15.24 6.23
C LYS A 28 2.17 15.30 6.14
N ASP A 29 1.66 16.04 5.17
CA ASP A 29 0.22 16.25 4.97
C ASP A 29 -0.36 15.32 3.90
N PHE A 30 0.33 14.21 3.59
CA PHE A 30 -0.14 13.28 2.58
C PHE A 30 -1.31 12.45 3.10
N GLU A 31 -2.48 12.71 2.53
CA GLU A 31 -3.66 11.87 2.63
C GLU A 31 -3.80 11.07 1.33
N ILE A 32 -4.06 9.76 1.44
CA ILE A 32 -4.38 8.92 0.29
C ILE A 32 -5.89 8.89 0.09
N ARG A 33 -6.35 9.18 -1.12
CA ARG A 33 -7.76 9.11 -1.50
C ARG A 33 -7.97 7.97 -2.49
N GLU A 34 -9.21 7.52 -2.64
CA GLU A 34 -9.55 6.48 -3.61
C GLU A 34 -9.19 6.92 -5.04
N SER A 35 -9.36 8.19 -5.38
CA SER A 35 -8.98 8.79 -6.67
C SER A 35 -7.47 8.79 -6.93
N ASP A 36 -6.64 8.62 -5.90
CA ASP A 36 -5.19 8.50 -6.04
C ASP A 36 -4.75 7.08 -6.39
N LEU A 37 -5.66 6.11 -6.36
CA LEU A 37 -5.36 4.69 -6.54
C LEU A 37 -5.75 4.20 -7.93
N THR A 38 -4.97 3.26 -8.43
CA THR A 38 -5.37 2.38 -9.55
C THR A 38 -6.50 1.44 -9.12
N GLU A 39 -7.17 0.80 -10.07
CA GLU A 39 -8.17 -0.23 -9.77
C GLU A 39 -7.61 -1.36 -8.89
N GLU A 40 -6.41 -1.86 -9.19
CA GLU A 40 -5.74 -2.86 -8.36
C GLU A 40 -5.43 -2.32 -6.96
N GLY A 41 -5.02 -1.04 -6.87
CA GLY A 41 -4.79 -0.36 -5.60
C GLY A 41 -6.05 -0.31 -4.74
N VAL A 42 -7.18 0.09 -5.32
CA VAL A 42 -8.49 0.12 -4.64
C VAL A 42 -8.88 -1.26 -4.14
N GLU A 43 -8.73 -2.30 -4.98
CA GLU A 43 -9.07 -3.67 -4.58
C GLU A 43 -8.17 -4.18 -3.45
N LEU A 44 -6.88 -3.82 -3.47
CA LEU A 44 -5.95 -4.17 -2.39
C LEU A 44 -6.34 -3.51 -1.06
N PHE A 45 -6.79 -2.25 -1.10
CA PHE A 45 -7.32 -1.55 0.08
C PHE A 45 -8.54 -2.26 0.67
N LYS A 46 -9.48 -2.69 -0.18
CA LYS A 46 -10.70 -3.40 0.22
C LYS A 46 -10.42 -4.77 0.81
N SER A 47 -9.51 -5.54 0.21
CA SER A 47 -9.38 -6.98 0.48
C SER A 47 -8.20 -7.37 1.38
N ALA A 48 -7.10 -6.60 1.37
CA ALA A 48 -5.82 -7.02 1.94
C ALA A 48 -5.25 -6.07 3.01
N ILE A 49 -5.38 -4.75 2.83
CA ILE A 49 -4.73 -3.78 3.74
C ILE A 49 -5.25 -3.90 5.18
N HIS A 50 -6.56 -4.07 5.38
CA HIS A 50 -7.11 -4.32 6.73
C HIS A 50 -6.56 -5.59 7.38
N LYS A 51 -6.39 -6.66 6.60
CA LYS A 51 -5.82 -7.93 7.10
C LYS A 51 -4.35 -7.78 7.44
N TRP A 52 -3.61 -6.98 6.67
CA TRP A 52 -2.21 -6.67 6.95
C TRP A 52 -2.06 -5.86 8.24
N TRP A 53 -2.91 -4.87 8.49
CA TRP A 53 -2.94 -4.15 9.77
C TRP A 53 -3.17 -5.08 10.96
N LYS A 54 -4.14 -6.00 10.85
CA LYS A 54 -4.36 -7.02 11.90
C LYS A 54 -3.14 -7.90 12.16
N LYS A 55 -2.34 -8.19 11.13
CA LYS A 55 -1.08 -8.93 11.30
C LYS A 55 -0.03 -8.11 12.03
N ILE A 56 0.07 -6.81 11.74
CA ILE A 56 0.93 -5.88 12.48
C ILE A 56 0.51 -5.83 13.95
N ASP A 57 -0.79 -5.70 14.22
CA ASP A 57 -1.32 -5.72 15.60
C ASP A 57 -1.00 -7.04 16.32
N ALA A 58 -0.86 -8.14 15.58
CA ALA A 58 -0.44 -9.45 16.09
C ALA A 58 1.08 -9.65 16.18
N GLY A 59 1.89 -8.61 15.91
CA GLY A 59 3.34 -8.63 16.07
C GLY A 59 4.15 -8.78 14.77
N LEU A 60 3.52 -8.70 13.60
CA LEU A 60 4.25 -8.58 12.33
C LEU A 60 5.00 -7.24 12.28
N ASP A 61 6.24 -7.26 11.77
CA ASP A 61 6.98 -6.03 11.53
C ASP A 61 6.25 -5.14 10.51
N ARG A 62 6.10 -3.85 10.82
CA ARG A 62 5.36 -2.89 9.97
C ARG A 62 6.02 -2.63 8.61
N SER A 63 7.30 -2.96 8.45
CA SER A 63 8.02 -2.93 7.18
C SER A 63 7.83 -4.19 6.35
N ASP A 64 7.31 -5.28 6.93
CA ASP A 64 7.03 -6.51 6.21
C ASP A 64 5.76 -6.39 5.36
N VAL A 65 5.97 -6.21 4.06
CA VAL A 65 4.91 -6.12 3.04
C VAL A 65 4.74 -7.43 2.24
N SER A 66 5.32 -8.54 2.68
CA SER A 66 5.27 -9.84 1.97
C SER A 66 3.84 -10.34 1.77
N PHE A 67 2.98 -10.17 2.78
CA PHE A 67 1.56 -10.49 2.69
C PHE A 67 0.86 -9.65 1.60
N LEU A 68 1.10 -8.34 1.57
CA LEU A 68 0.52 -7.44 0.55
C LEU A 68 0.97 -7.81 -0.86
N LYS A 69 2.26 -8.14 -1.04
CA LYS A 69 2.80 -8.64 -2.31
C LYS A 69 2.09 -9.91 -2.78
N SER A 70 1.83 -10.84 -1.86
CA SER A 70 1.13 -12.09 -2.17
C SER A 70 -0.33 -11.84 -2.60
N GLU A 71 -1.06 -11.00 -1.86
CA GLU A 71 -2.45 -10.67 -2.20
C GLU A 71 -2.53 -9.89 -3.52
N LEU A 72 -1.61 -8.96 -3.79
CA LEU A 72 -1.57 -8.23 -5.04
C LEU A 72 -1.38 -9.17 -6.25
N LYS A 73 -0.52 -10.20 -6.13
CA LYS A 73 -0.36 -11.20 -7.20
C LYS A 73 -1.68 -11.93 -7.50
N LYS A 74 -2.46 -12.26 -6.47
CA LYS A 74 -3.78 -12.89 -6.67
C LYS A 74 -4.75 -11.95 -7.39
N ILE A 75 -4.77 -10.68 -7.03
CA ILE A 75 -5.59 -9.65 -7.70
C ILE A 75 -5.19 -9.53 -9.18
N LYS A 76 -3.90 -9.39 -9.46
CA LYS A 76 -3.36 -9.28 -10.84
C LYS A 76 -3.66 -10.53 -11.69
N ASN A 77 -3.66 -11.73 -11.09
CA ASN A 77 -3.96 -12.99 -11.79
C ASN A 77 -5.46 -13.31 -11.92
N SER A 78 -6.33 -12.56 -11.25
CA SER A 78 -7.78 -12.74 -11.33
C SER A 78 -8.43 -11.84 -12.39
N LYS A 79 -7.65 -10.95 -13.02
CA LYS A 79 -8.00 -10.20 -14.23
C LYS A 79 -7.60 -10.98 -15.46
#